data_AF-A0A955EZI0-F1
#
_entry.id   AF-A0A955EZI0-F1
#
_cell.length_a   1.000
_cell.length_b   1.000
_cell.length_c   1.000
_cell.angle_alpha   90.00
_cell.angle_beta   90.00
_cell.angle_gamma   90.00
#
_symmetry.space_group_name_H-M   'P 1'
#
loop_
_entity.id
_entity.type
_entity.pdbx_description
1 polymer ?
#
loop_
_entity_poly.entity_id
_entity_poly.type
_entity_poly.pdbx_seq_one_letter_code
_entity_poly.pdbx_strand_id
1 'polypeptide(L)'
;TKPLTIGGNAGMGQLGVQRLGTAHNLRLCAPGRPNSLYLVLASLTSNVGQPIPGCTSTLPLDPDFLFNLIISGSPAIAPYFPNVVGVLNSNGFSNAPLIFTPNDPALAGASIDMAFVTIDPSFPMGCPVTEVSAVHTVTLM
;
A
#
# COMPACT_ATOMS: atom_id res chain seq x y z
N THR A 1 -12.69 2.69 -16.01
CA THR A 1 -11.52 3.51 -15.60
C THR A 1 -10.25 2.70 -15.85
N LYS A 2 -9.34 3.19 -16.69
CA LYS A 2 -8.10 2.48 -17.04
C LYS A 2 -7.11 2.64 -15.87
N PRO A 3 -6.59 1.57 -15.27
CA PRO A 3 -5.66 1.72 -14.16
C PRO A 3 -4.34 2.30 -14.68
N LEU A 4 -3.88 3.40 -14.10
CA LEU A 4 -2.62 4.05 -14.46
C LEU A 4 -1.46 3.27 -13.80
N THR A 5 -0.59 2.66 -14.59
CA THR A 5 0.63 2.00 -14.09
C THR A 5 1.74 3.05 -13.97
N ILE A 6 2.26 3.30 -12.76
CA ILE A 6 3.47 4.13 -12.58
C ILE A 6 4.71 3.22 -12.66
N GLY A 7 5.70 3.65 -13.45
CA GLY A 7 6.81 2.82 -13.94
C GLY A 7 7.91 2.52 -12.92
N GLY A 8 8.35 1.26 -12.98
CA GLY A 8 9.47 0.66 -12.24
C GLY A 8 9.00 -0.58 -11.50
N ASN A 9 9.05 -1.76 -12.15
CA ASN A 9 8.79 -3.15 -11.70
C ASN A 9 7.64 -3.45 -10.70
N ALA A 10 7.30 -2.59 -9.73
CA ALA A 10 6.19 -2.59 -8.79
C ALA A 10 5.51 -1.20 -8.76
N GLY A 11 4.21 -1.12 -9.08
CA GLY A 11 3.43 0.13 -9.04
C GLY A 11 2.00 -0.07 -8.51
N MET A 12 1.40 1.01 -8.02
CA MET A 12 -0.04 1.05 -7.69
C MET A 12 -0.80 1.89 -8.73
N GLY A 13 -2.05 1.53 -8.97
CA GLY A 13 -2.94 2.31 -9.81
C GLY A 13 -3.24 3.68 -9.19
N GLN A 14 -3.22 4.76 -9.97
CA GLN A 14 -3.69 6.06 -9.51
C GLN A 14 -5.18 5.94 -9.12
N LEU A 15 -5.45 6.03 -7.83
CA LEU A 15 -6.79 6.28 -7.33
C LEU A 15 -7.09 7.73 -7.71
N GLY A 16 -8.10 7.96 -8.56
CA GLY A 16 -8.60 9.32 -8.75
C GLY A 16 -9.08 9.93 -7.43
N VAL A 17 -9.68 11.12 -7.51
CA VAL A 17 -10.32 11.76 -6.36
C VAL A 17 -11.17 10.75 -5.57
N GLN A 18 -10.81 10.53 -4.31
CA GLN A 18 -11.56 9.65 -3.43
C GLN A 18 -12.69 10.45 -2.80
N ARG A 19 -13.91 9.95 -2.95
CA ARG A 19 -15.05 10.57 -2.28
C ARG A 19 -15.13 10.02 -0.86
N LEU A 20 -15.54 10.86 0.07
CA LEU A 20 -15.93 10.39 1.39
C LEU A 20 -17.08 9.38 1.28
N GLY A 21 -17.05 8.33 2.10
CA GLY A 21 -18.07 7.28 2.13
C GLY A 21 -18.01 6.25 0.99
N THR A 22 -16.98 6.28 0.13
CA THR A 22 -16.83 5.31 -0.96
C THR A 22 -15.72 4.30 -0.70
N ALA A 23 -15.85 3.14 -1.35
CA ALA A 23 -14.83 2.10 -1.36
C ALA A 23 -14.10 2.10 -2.70
N HIS A 24 -12.79 1.92 -2.69
CA HIS A 24 -11.98 1.89 -3.89
C HIS A 24 -10.93 0.80 -3.86
N ASN A 25 -10.89 0.01 -4.94
CA ASN A 25 -9.88 -1.02 -5.11
C ASN A 25 -8.57 -0.40 -5.55
N LEU A 26 -7.49 -0.83 -4.90
CA LEU A 26 -6.12 -0.59 -5.35
C LEU A 26 -5.75 -1.68 -6.35
N ARG A 27 -5.23 -1.26 -7.51
CA ARG A 27 -4.54 -2.18 -8.41
C ARG A 27 -3.06 -2.18 -8.07
N LEU A 28 -2.57 -3.31 -7.58
CA LEU A 28 -1.14 -3.58 -7.41
C LEU A 28 -0.59 -4.26 -8.66
N CYS A 29 0.66 -3.96 -9.00
CA CYS A 29 1.32 -4.48 -10.19
C CYS A 29 2.81 -4.65 -9.89
N ALA A 30 3.28 -5.87 -9.68
CA ALA A 30 4.69 -6.24 -9.67
C ALA A 30 4.97 -7.43 -10.61
N PRO A 31 5.03 -7.24 -11.95
CA PRO A 31 5.08 -8.36 -12.91
C PRO A 31 6.33 -9.25 -12.77
N GLY A 32 7.44 -8.70 -12.25
CA GLY A 32 8.65 -9.47 -11.93
C GLY A 32 8.54 -10.33 -10.68
N ARG A 33 7.43 -10.26 -9.94
CA ARG A 33 7.18 -10.89 -8.63
C ARG A 33 5.85 -11.66 -8.61
N PRO A 34 5.62 -12.62 -9.52
CA PRO A 34 4.39 -13.41 -9.52
C PRO A 34 4.29 -14.27 -8.26
N ASN A 35 3.08 -14.47 -7.74
CA ASN A 35 2.81 -15.27 -6.54
C ASN A 35 3.50 -14.79 -5.25
N SER A 36 4.11 -13.60 -5.25
CA SER A 36 4.71 -13.04 -4.04
C SER A 36 3.64 -12.54 -3.07
N LEU A 37 3.95 -12.63 -1.78
CA LEU A 37 3.17 -11.95 -0.74
C LEU A 37 3.30 -10.44 -0.97
N TYR A 38 2.21 -9.70 -0.81
CA TYR A 38 2.24 -8.25 -0.77
C TYR A 38 1.72 -7.74 0.56
N LEU A 39 2.20 -6.55 0.92
CA LEU A 39 1.69 -5.75 2.02
C LEU A 39 1.53 -4.31 1.50
N VAL A 40 0.34 -3.73 1.65
CA VAL A 40 0.04 -2.33 1.41
C VAL A 40 0.10 -1.60 2.75
N LEU A 41 0.84 -0.51 2.79
CA LEU A 41 0.99 0.35 3.96
C LEU A 41 0.51 1.75 3.59
N ALA A 42 0.03 2.46 4.60
CA ALA A 42 -0.40 3.84 4.47
C ALA A 42 0.18 4.67 5.62
N SER A 43 0.38 5.95 5.36
CA SER A 43 0.79 6.96 6.32
C SER A 43 0.12 8.28 5.93
N LEU A 44 0.03 9.23 6.86
CA LEU A 44 -0.40 10.59 6.57
C LEU A 44 0.74 11.44 6.00
N THR A 45 1.99 10.97 6.09
CA THR A 45 3.17 11.65 5.52
C THR A 45 4.20 10.66 4.97
N SER A 46 5.01 11.13 4.02
CA SER A 46 6.07 10.33 3.37
C SER A 46 7.41 11.08 3.25
N ASN A 47 7.73 11.92 4.23
CA ASN A 47 8.83 12.88 4.14
C ASN A 47 10.22 12.26 4.42
N VAL A 48 10.29 11.33 5.36
CA VAL A 48 11.54 10.75 5.88
C VAL A 48 11.76 9.35 5.30
N GLY A 49 10.69 8.55 5.25
CA GLY A 49 10.79 7.13 4.97
C GLY A 49 11.40 6.34 6.14
N GLN A 50 11.21 5.03 6.12
CA GLN A 50 11.70 4.13 7.16
C GLN A 50 12.60 3.05 6.58
N PRO A 51 13.83 2.87 7.11
CA PRO A 51 14.65 1.72 6.76
C PRO A 51 13.94 0.42 7.10
N ILE A 52 13.95 -0.54 6.17
CA ILE A 52 13.37 -1.86 6.42
C ILE A 52 14.44 -2.70 7.15
N PRO A 53 14.18 -3.19 8.38
CA PRO A 53 15.17 -3.95 9.13
C PRO A 53 15.68 -5.16 8.35
N GLY A 54 17.00 -5.33 8.27
CA GLY A 54 17.64 -6.43 7.52
C GLY A 54 17.69 -6.22 6.00
N CYS A 55 17.28 -5.04 5.50
CA CYS A 55 17.28 -4.67 4.09
C CYS A 55 18.13 -3.43 3.81
N THR A 56 18.62 -3.32 2.58
CA THR A 56 19.25 -2.08 2.07
C THR A 56 18.22 -1.05 1.59
N SER A 57 16.97 -1.48 1.39
CA SER A 57 15.88 -0.65 0.90
C SER A 57 15.18 0.11 2.02
N THR A 58 14.68 1.29 1.70
CA THR A 58 13.81 2.10 2.56
C THR A 58 12.37 2.01 2.08
N LEU A 59 11.44 1.89 3.01
CA LEU A 59 10.03 2.11 2.75
C LEU A 59 9.77 3.62 2.70
N PRO A 60 9.21 4.18 1.62
CA PRO A 60 9.04 5.63 1.49
C PRO A 60 7.77 6.13 2.22
N LEU A 61 7.54 5.68 3.45
CA LEU A 61 6.44 6.13 4.31
C LEU A 61 6.97 6.46 5.69
N ASP A 62 6.37 7.43 6.35
CA ASP A 62 6.72 7.78 7.73
C ASP A 62 5.98 6.87 8.72
N PRO A 63 6.62 6.43 9.82
CA PRO A 63 6.01 5.61 10.85
C PRO A 63 5.07 6.43 11.76
N ASP A 64 3.91 6.79 11.24
CA ASP A 64 2.89 7.53 11.96
C ASP A 64 1.83 6.61 12.61
N PHE A 65 0.75 7.18 13.14
CA PHE A 65 -0.30 6.37 13.76
C PHE A 65 -1.00 5.44 12.76
N LEU A 66 -1.23 5.89 11.53
CA LEU A 66 -1.94 5.10 10.50
C LEU A 66 -1.08 3.92 10.07
N PHE A 67 0.20 4.19 9.83
CA PHE A 67 1.22 3.18 9.54
C PHE A 67 1.24 2.09 10.62
N ASN A 68 1.34 2.50 11.88
CA ASN A 68 1.42 1.58 13.00
C ASN A 68 0.13 0.77 13.18
N LEU A 69 -1.05 1.35 12.92
CA LEU A 69 -2.32 0.62 12.98
C LEU A 69 -2.41 -0.47 11.91
N ILE A 70 -1.95 -0.19 10.69
CA ILE A 70 -1.96 -1.15 9.58
C ILE A 70 -0.96 -2.28 9.86
N ILE A 71 0.27 -1.94 10.24
CA ILE A 71 1.32 -2.95 10.46
C ILE A 71 1.01 -3.83 11.67
N SER A 72 0.33 -3.31 12.69
CA SER A 72 -0.10 -4.09 13.86
C SER A 72 -1.32 -4.98 13.57
N GLY A 73 -1.92 -4.88 12.39
CA GLY A 73 -3.17 -5.57 12.05
C GLY A 73 -4.33 -5.17 12.97
N SER A 74 -4.39 -3.90 13.39
CA SER A 74 -5.37 -3.44 14.36
C SER A 74 -6.81 -3.69 13.89
N PRO A 75 -7.69 -4.31 14.70
CA PRO A 75 -9.09 -4.49 14.36
C PRO A 75 -9.83 -3.17 14.08
N ALA A 76 -9.34 -2.05 14.63
CA ALA A 76 -9.93 -0.73 14.41
C ALA A 76 -9.71 -0.20 12.99
N ILE A 77 -8.61 -0.59 12.32
CA ILE A 77 -8.28 -0.11 10.97
C ILE A 77 -8.72 -1.08 9.88
N ALA A 78 -8.89 -2.37 10.22
CA ALA A 78 -9.26 -3.43 9.29
C ALA A 78 -10.52 -3.13 8.43
N PRO A 79 -11.59 -2.49 8.93
CA PRO A 79 -12.74 -2.12 8.10
C PRO A 79 -12.42 -1.09 7.01
N TYR A 80 -11.41 -0.24 7.24
CA TYR A 80 -11.01 0.83 6.33
C TYR A 80 -9.96 0.39 5.32
N PHE A 81 -9.17 -0.63 5.66
CA PHE A 81 -8.09 -1.16 4.82
C PHE A 81 -8.16 -2.69 4.68
N PRO A 82 -9.26 -3.27 4.16
CA PRO A 82 -9.34 -4.72 3.98
C PRO A 82 -8.41 -5.21 2.87
N ASN A 83 -7.91 -6.43 3.04
CA ASN A 83 -7.03 -7.12 2.09
C ASN A 83 -5.73 -6.36 1.76
N VAL A 84 -5.21 -5.57 2.70
CA VAL A 84 -3.88 -4.93 2.55
C VAL A 84 -2.72 -5.92 2.62
N VAL A 85 -2.96 -7.13 3.12
CA VAL A 85 -2.03 -8.27 3.00
C VAL A 85 -2.66 -9.31 2.11
N GLY A 86 -1.89 -9.85 1.18
CA GLY A 86 -2.36 -10.92 0.30
C GLY A 86 -1.27 -11.43 -0.63
N VAL A 87 -1.65 -12.16 -1.66
CA VAL A 87 -0.72 -12.74 -2.64
C VAL A 87 -1.03 -12.19 -4.03
N LEU A 88 0.01 -11.79 -4.76
CA LEU A 88 -0.11 -11.40 -6.17
C LEU A 88 -0.46 -12.62 -7.02
N ASN A 89 -1.22 -12.44 -8.10
CA ASN A 89 -1.52 -13.54 -9.01
C ASN A 89 -0.29 -13.99 -9.81
N SER A 90 -0.47 -14.99 -10.67
CA SER A 90 0.58 -15.56 -11.53
C SER A 90 1.22 -14.56 -12.50
N ASN A 91 0.59 -13.41 -12.72
CA ASN A 91 1.09 -12.33 -13.57
C ASN A 91 1.68 -11.18 -12.75
N GLY A 92 1.74 -11.30 -11.42
CA GLY A 92 2.24 -10.26 -10.52
C GLY A 92 1.24 -9.13 -10.26
N PHE A 93 -0.08 -9.37 -10.33
CA PHE A 93 -1.09 -8.33 -10.10
C PHE A 93 -2.04 -8.67 -8.95
N SER A 94 -2.62 -7.65 -8.34
CA SER A 94 -3.78 -7.79 -7.43
C SER A 94 -4.71 -6.60 -7.59
N ASN A 95 -6.03 -6.84 -7.48
CA ASN A 95 -7.04 -5.79 -7.31
C ASN A 95 -7.81 -5.96 -5.98
N ALA A 96 -7.29 -6.82 -5.10
CA ALA A 96 -7.96 -7.20 -3.85
C ALA A 96 -7.90 -6.13 -2.75
N PRO A 97 -6.79 -5.38 -2.56
CA PRO A 97 -6.75 -4.36 -1.52
C PRO A 97 -7.80 -3.30 -1.82
N LEU A 98 -8.53 -2.95 -0.78
CA LEU A 98 -9.61 -1.99 -0.84
C LEU A 98 -9.37 -0.94 0.23
N ILE A 99 -9.66 0.30 -0.11
CA ILE A 99 -9.69 1.41 0.83
C ILE A 99 -11.14 1.83 0.97
N PHE A 100 -11.64 1.82 2.19
CA PHE A 100 -12.93 2.40 2.52
C PHE A 100 -12.70 3.73 3.21
N THR A 101 -13.14 4.81 2.56
CA THR A 101 -13.05 6.16 3.12
C THR A 101 -14.29 6.41 3.98
N PRO A 102 -14.16 6.73 5.28
CA PRO A 102 -15.30 7.09 6.11
C PRO A 102 -16.08 8.26 5.51
N ASN A 103 -17.40 8.29 5.70
CA ASN A 103 -18.21 9.47 5.39
C ASN A 103 -18.10 10.50 6.52
N ASP A 104 -16.89 10.98 6.78
CA ASP A 104 -16.59 11.97 7.81
C ASP A 104 -16.08 13.27 7.17
N PRO A 105 -16.85 14.36 7.21
CA PRO A 105 -16.43 15.66 6.66
C PRO A 105 -15.11 16.19 7.23
N ALA A 106 -14.71 15.79 8.44
CA ALA A 106 -13.43 16.18 9.03
C ALA A 106 -12.22 15.63 8.26
N LEU A 107 -12.42 14.60 7.44
CA LEU A 107 -11.38 14.01 6.60
C LEU A 107 -11.30 14.66 5.22
N ALA A 108 -12.20 15.57 4.86
CA ALA A 108 -12.15 16.26 3.57
C ALA A 108 -10.85 17.09 3.46
N GLY A 109 -10.12 16.89 2.36
CA GLY A 109 -8.82 17.51 2.09
C GLY A 109 -7.63 16.80 2.75
N ALA A 110 -7.86 15.77 3.57
CA ALA A 110 -6.76 14.97 4.10
C ALA A 110 -6.10 14.16 2.98
N SER A 111 -4.77 14.02 3.08
CA SER A 111 -3.97 13.20 2.18
C SER A 111 -3.48 11.95 2.91
N ILE A 112 -3.54 10.82 2.22
CA ILE A 112 -3.02 9.54 2.65
C ILE A 112 -1.98 9.10 1.63
N ASP A 113 -0.75 8.92 2.10
CA ASP A 113 0.35 8.38 1.33
C ASP A 113 0.38 6.87 1.48
N MET A 114 0.51 6.16 0.37
CA MET A 114 0.53 4.70 0.37
C MET A 114 1.68 4.15 -0.44
N ALA A 115 2.21 3.02 0.00
CA ALA A 115 3.17 2.23 -0.73
C ALA A 115 2.85 0.75 -0.53
N PHE A 116 3.20 -0.09 -1.49
CA PHE A 116 3.15 -1.53 -1.29
C PHE A 116 4.55 -2.13 -1.42
N VAL A 117 4.72 -3.24 -0.73
CA VAL A 117 5.94 -4.04 -0.76
C VAL A 117 5.61 -5.46 -1.17
N THR A 118 6.50 -6.10 -1.91
CA THR A 118 6.45 -7.54 -2.13
C THR A 118 7.45 -8.24 -1.22
N ILE A 119 7.04 -9.37 -0.67
CA ILE A 119 7.79 -10.16 0.29
C ILE A 119 7.95 -11.56 -0.30
N ASP A 120 9.19 -12.05 -0.29
CA ASP A 120 9.51 -13.44 -0.62
C ASP A 120 9.95 -14.18 0.65
N PRO A 121 9.05 -14.97 1.25
CA PRO A 121 9.35 -15.71 2.48
C PRO A 121 10.35 -16.86 2.26
N SER A 122 10.66 -17.19 1.00
CA SER A 122 11.63 -18.24 0.67
C SER A 122 13.08 -17.79 0.83
N PHE A 123 13.34 -16.53 1.21
CA PHE A 123 14.67 -16.05 1.58
C PHE A 123 14.94 -16.33 3.08
N PRO A 124 15.63 -17.43 3.44
CA PRO A 124 15.79 -17.86 4.83
C PRO A 124 16.76 -16.97 5.63
N MET A 125 17.59 -16.17 4.96
CA MET A 125 18.55 -15.26 5.59
C MET A 125 18.65 -13.98 4.77
N GLY A 126 18.44 -12.82 5.39
CA GLY A 126 18.58 -11.50 4.77
C GLY A 126 17.25 -10.75 4.64
N CYS A 127 17.19 -9.85 3.66
CA CYS A 127 16.04 -9.00 3.38
C CYS A 127 14.92 -9.79 2.69
N PRO A 128 13.75 -10.00 3.32
CA PRO A 128 12.64 -10.70 2.68
C PRO A 128 11.87 -9.78 1.72
N VAL A 129 12.09 -8.47 1.77
CA VAL A 129 11.46 -7.50 0.88
C VAL A 129 12.16 -7.53 -0.47
N THR A 130 11.41 -7.90 -1.49
CA THR A 130 11.91 -8.05 -2.86
C THR A 130 11.66 -6.83 -3.72
N GLU A 131 10.67 -6.02 -3.34
CA GLU A 131 10.33 -4.79 -4.03
C GLU A 131 9.53 -3.83 -3.17
N VAL A 132 9.68 -2.54 -3.45
CA VAL A 132 8.97 -1.45 -2.79
C VAL A 132 8.49 -0.49 -3.88
N SER A 133 7.20 -0.15 -3.89
CA SER A 133 6.66 0.79 -4.85
C SER A 133 7.03 2.24 -4.52
N ALA A 134 6.90 3.12 -5.50
CA ALA A 134 6.80 4.56 -5.22
C ALA A 134 5.59 4.88 -4.33
N VAL A 135 5.65 6.04 -3.67
CA VAL A 135 4.52 6.59 -2.89
C VAL A 135 3.37 6.97 -3.82
N HIS A 136 2.16 6.67 -3.40
CA HIS A 136 0.93 7.09 -4.04
C HIS A 136 0.10 7.87 -3.03
N THR A 137 -0.01 9.17 -3.27
CA THR A 137 -0.81 10.06 -2.46
C THR A 137 -2.25 10.07 -2.93
N VAL A 138 -3.16 10.01 -1.97
CA VAL A 138 -4.59 10.02 -2.18
C VAL A 138 -5.21 11.10 -1.32
N THR A 139 -5.84 12.07 -1.98
CA THR A 139 -6.57 13.14 -1.31
C THR A 139 -8.06 12.82 -1.24
N LEU A 140 -8.62 12.95 -0.04
CA LEU A 140 -10.03 12.72 0.24
C LEU A 140 -10.83 14.00 -0.07
N MET A 141 -11.98 13.87 -0.73
CA MET A 141 -12.87 15.00 -1.09
C MET A 141 -14.34 14.71 -0.81
#